data_AF-A0A7X7FSJ1-F1
#
_entry.id   AF-A0A7X7FSJ1-F1
#
_cell.length_a   1.000
_cell.length_b   1.000
_cell.length_c   1.000
_cell.angle_alpha   90.00
_cell.angle_beta   90.00
_cell.angle_gamma   90.00
#
_symmetry.space_group_name_H-M   'P 1'
#
loop_
_entity.id
_entity.type
_entity.pdbx_description
1 polymer ?
#
loop_
_entity_poly.entity_id
_entity_poly.type
_entity_poly.pdbx_seq_one_letter_code
_entity_poly.pdbx_strand_id
1 'polypeptide(L)'
;EADKVEEAKRLLQLGGTKLKLPVDVVCAAELKPGIATKTVEGDIPDDLSGFDIGPKTVEAYKKVIAGAKTVAWNGPMGVFETKPFDVGTYAIAHALVDATAKGAITVIGGGDSAAAIEQAGLTDKVSHVSTGGGASLEFMEGKAFKAVDVLDEA
;
A
#
# COMPACT_ATOMS: atom_id res chain seq x y z
N GLU A 1 -3.77 -6.72 15.52
CA GLU A 1 -3.61 -8.18 15.53
C GLU A 1 -2.54 -8.59 16.55
N ALA A 2 -2.92 -8.82 17.81
CA ALA A 2 -1.94 -9.14 18.86
C ALA A 2 -1.30 -10.52 18.68
N ASP A 3 -2.00 -11.46 18.05
CA ASP A 3 -1.54 -12.81 17.74
C ASP A 3 -0.46 -12.88 16.66
N LYS A 4 -0.22 -11.78 15.91
CA LYS A 4 0.76 -11.72 14.82
C LYS A 4 2.11 -11.10 15.20
N VAL A 5 2.27 -10.62 16.43
CA VAL A 5 3.48 -9.91 16.87
C VAL A 5 4.75 -10.76 16.73
N GLU A 6 4.69 -12.04 17.11
CA GLU A 6 5.86 -12.94 16.99
C GLU A 6 6.21 -13.23 15.53
N GLU A 7 5.21 -13.38 14.66
CA GLU A 7 5.45 -13.55 13.23
C GLU A 7 6.04 -12.28 12.59
N ALA A 8 5.54 -11.10 12.98
CA ALA A 8 6.12 -9.83 12.53
C ALA A 8 7.60 -9.69 12.90
N LYS A 9 7.98 -10.07 14.13
CA LYS A 9 9.40 -10.11 14.55
C LYS A 9 10.23 -11.06 13.69
N ARG A 10 9.70 -12.25 13.39
CA ARG A 10 10.36 -13.23 12.50
C ARG A 10 10.57 -12.65 11.10
N LEU A 11 9.55 -12.02 10.53
CA LEU A 11 9.62 -11.40 9.21
C LEU A 11 10.60 -10.21 9.18
N LEU A 12 10.67 -9.41 10.24
CA LEU A 12 11.67 -8.35 10.36
C LEU A 12 13.11 -8.88 10.30
N GLN A 13 13.38 -10.01 10.98
CA GLN A 13 14.69 -10.66 10.93
C GLN A 13 15.00 -11.21 9.54
N LEU A 14 14.02 -11.84 8.88
CA LEU A 14 14.20 -12.44 7.55
C LEU A 14 14.35 -11.39 6.44
N GLY A 15 13.52 -10.33 6.49
CA GLY A 15 13.50 -9.27 5.50
C GLY A 15 14.61 -8.24 5.66
N GLY A 16 15.12 -8.06 6.90
CA GLY A 16 16.21 -7.14 7.22
C GLY A 16 15.95 -5.73 6.67
N THR A 17 16.93 -5.19 5.95
CA THR A 17 16.86 -3.81 5.39
C THR A 17 15.90 -3.65 4.20
N LYS A 18 15.34 -4.76 3.68
CA LYS A 18 14.37 -4.73 2.57
C LYS A 18 12.98 -4.28 3.04
N LEU A 19 12.64 -4.53 4.31
CA LEU A 19 11.39 -4.05 4.89
C LEU A 19 11.55 -2.58 5.26
N LYS A 20 10.74 -1.73 4.62
CA LYS A 20 10.63 -0.30 4.94
C LYS A 20 9.33 -0.10 5.70
N LEU A 21 9.45 0.41 6.92
CA LEU A 21 8.31 0.77 7.76
C LEU A 21 8.14 2.29 7.80
N PRO A 22 6.93 2.79 8.11
CA PRO A 22 6.72 4.21 8.34
C PRO A 22 7.63 4.77 9.44
N VAL A 23 8.11 6.00 9.21
CA VAL A 23 8.94 6.75 10.18
C VAL A 23 8.16 7.87 10.87
N ASP A 24 7.02 8.23 10.29
CA ASP A 24 6.06 9.20 10.82
C ASP A 24 4.63 8.78 10.42
N VAL A 25 3.67 9.18 11.24
CA VAL A 25 2.26 8.77 11.12
C VAL A 25 1.37 9.98 11.33
N VAL A 26 0.30 10.09 10.53
CA VAL A 26 -0.77 11.06 10.73
C VAL A 26 -1.78 10.46 11.69
N CYS A 27 -1.94 11.11 12.84
CA CYS A 27 -2.78 10.64 13.92
C CYS A 27 -3.94 11.59 14.21
N ALA A 28 -5.01 11.06 14.80
CA ALA A 28 -6.12 11.83 15.36
C ALA A 28 -6.72 11.09 16.57
N ALA A 29 -7.55 11.80 17.34
CA ALA A 29 -8.24 11.22 18.50
C ALA A 29 -9.38 10.27 18.10
N GLU A 30 -9.98 10.49 16.93
CA GLU A 30 -11.02 9.63 16.36
C GLU A 30 -10.96 9.63 14.83
N LEU A 31 -11.52 8.59 14.21
CA LEU A 31 -11.63 8.48 12.76
C LEU A 31 -12.88 9.20 12.28
N LYS A 32 -12.74 10.47 11.88
CA LYS A 32 -13.87 11.31 11.44
C LYS A 32 -13.47 12.27 10.32
N PRO A 33 -14.35 12.50 9.32
CA PRO A 33 -14.10 13.48 8.29
C PRO A 33 -13.82 14.89 8.83
N GLY A 34 -12.75 15.53 8.34
CA GLY A 34 -12.42 16.92 8.66
C GLY A 34 -11.86 17.16 10.06
N ILE A 35 -11.50 16.09 10.79
CA ILE A 35 -10.89 16.21 12.11
C ILE A 35 -9.49 16.83 12.04
N ALA A 36 -9.11 17.54 13.09
CA ALA A 36 -7.73 18.01 13.26
C ALA A 36 -6.78 16.80 13.41
N THR A 37 -5.67 16.84 12.70
CA THR A 37 -4.66 15.79 12.74
C THR A 37 -3.35 16.30 13.33
N LYS A 38 -2.54 15.36 13.81
CA LYS A 38 -1.19 15.59 14.29
C LYS A 38 -0.26 14.55 13.67
N THR A 39 0.80 15.00 13.02
CA THR A 39 1.87 14.09 12.60
C THR A 39 2.81 13.84 13.77
N VAL A 40 3.13 12.57 14.02
CA VAL A 40 4.06 12.15 15.06
C VAL A 40 5.17 11.28 14.47
N GLU A 41 6.36 11.41 15.04
CA GLU A 41 7.52 10.55 14.78
C GLU A 41 7.79 9.72 16.03
N GLY A 42 8.00 8.42 15.87
CA GLY A 42 8.17 7.50 16.99
C GLY A 42 6.84 7.11 17.64
N ASP A 43 6.77 7.19 18.97
CA ASP A 43 5.64 6.69 19.74
C ASP A 43 4.39 7.56 19.56
N ILE A 44 3.27 6.91 19.24
CA ILE A 44 1.96 7.55 19.15
C ILE A 44 1.45 7.79 20.58
N PRO A 45 1.01 9.01 20.93
CA PRO A 45 0.38 9.29 22.23
C PRO A 45 -0.84 8.39 22.50
N ASP A 46 -1.05 8.00 23.76
CA ASP A 46 -2.12 7.09 24.19
C ASP A 46 -3.53 7.58 23.83
N ASP A 47 -3.72 8.90 23.68
CA ASP A 47 -4.99 9.54 23.32
C ASP A 47 -5.23 9.65 21.80
N LEU A 48 -4.28 9.18 20.98
CA LEU A 48 -4.34 9.25 19.53
C LEU A 48 -4.20 7.87 18.88
N SER A 49 -4.68 7.77 17.65
CA SER A 49 -4.47 6.61 16.78
C SER A 49 -3.95 7.04 15.42
N GLY A 50 -3.08 6.23 14.83
CA GLY A 50 -2.54 6.45 13.49
C GLY A 50 -3.51 5.99 12.41
N PHE A 51 -3.78 6.85 11.43
CA PHE A 51 -4.77 6.60 10.39
C PHE A 51 -4.22 6.77 8.96
N ASP A 52 -3.04 7.36 8.79
CA ASP A 52 -2.34 7.46 7.50
C ASP A 52 -0.83 7.61 7.72
N ILE A 53 -0.03 7.34 6.70
CA ILE A 53 1.42 7.56 6.74
C ILE A 53 1.75 9.05 6.71
N GLY A 54 2.78 9.45 7.44
CA GLY A 54 3.24 10.84 7.46
C GLY A 54 4.03 11.26 6.22
N PRO A 55 4.25 12.57 6.04
CA PRO A 55 4.95 13.13 4.89
C PRO A 55 6.38 12.62 4.71
N LYS A 56 7.12 12.32 5.79
CA LYS A 56 8.49 11.78 5.67
C LYS A 56 8.47 10.36 5.10
N THR A 57 7.50 9.55 5.53
CA THR A 57 7.27 8.19 5.01
C THR A 57 6.88 8.23 3.54
N VAL A 58 5.96 9.11 3.16
CA VAL A 58 5.57 9.32 1.75
C VAL A 58 6.80 9.61 0.88
N GLU A 59 7.66 10.54 1.29
CA GLU A 59 8.85 10.90 0.52
C GLU A 59 9.89 9.76 0.48
N ALA A 60 10.02 8.99 1.55
CA ALA A 60 10.88 7.80 1.56
C ALA A 60 10.38 6.73 0.58
N TYR A 61 9.07 6.47 0.56
CA TYR A 61 8.47 5.45 -0.30
C TYR A 61 8.49 5.85 -1.76
N LYS A 62 8.22 7.12 -2.09
CA LYS A 62 8.38 7.66 -3.45
C LYS A 62 9.77 7.39 -4.02
N LYS A 63 10.83 7.57 -3.22
CA LYS A 63 12.21 7.29 -3.66
C LYS A 63 12.43 5.82 -3.97
N VAL A 64 11.88 4.92 -3.16
CA VAL A 64 11.96 3.47 -3.41
C VAL A 64 11.22 3.10 -4.70
N ILE A 65 9.99 3.59 -4.85
CA ILE A 65 9.14 3.35 -6.03
C ILE A 65 9.80 3.87 -7.31
N ALA A 66 10.38 5.06 -7.27
CA ALA A 66 11.05 5.67 -8.43
C ALA A 66 12.26 4.85 -8.94
N GLY A 67 12.88 4.02 -8.09
CA GLY A 67 13.98 3.14 -8.47
C GLY A 67 13.55 1.73 -8.89
N ALA A 68 12.27 1.39 -8.79
CA ALA A 68 11.77 0.04 -9.06
C ALA A 68 11.47 -0.16 -10.55
N LYS A 69 11.76 -1.36 -11.07
CA LYS A 69 11.36 -1.78 -12.43
C LYS A 69 10.00 -2.46 -12.46
N THR A 70 9.59 -3.02 -11.34
CA THR A 70 8.31 -3.69 -11.15
C THR A 70 7.81 -3.37 -9.75
N VAL A 71 6.55 -2.98 -9.63
CA VAL A 71 5.89 -2.68 -8.36
C VAL A 71 4.57 -3.42 -8.31
N ALA A 72 4.37 -4.24 -7.28
CA ALA A 72 3.07 -4.79 -6.93
C ALA A 72 2.55 -4.00 -5.72
N TRP A 73 1.40 -3.34 -5.88
CA TRP A 73 0.77 -2.57 -4.81
C TRP A 73 -0.51 -3.26 -4.35
N ASN A 74 -0.57 -3.61 -3.06
CA ASN A 74 -1.71 -4.26 -2.44
C ASN A 74 -1.92 -3.72 -1.02
N GLY A 75 -2.86 -2.79 -0.87
CA GLY A 75 -3.24 -2.15 0.38
C GLY A 75 -3.04 -0.63 0.34
N PRO A 76 -4.09 0.17 0.59
CA PRO A 76 -3.97 1.60 0.88
C PRO A 76 -2.98 1.88 2.02
N MET A 77 -2.43 3.11 2.07
CA MET A 77 -1.47 3.50 3.12
C MET A 77 -2.14 4.01 4.39
N GLY A 78 -3.39 4.43 4.28
CA GLY A 78 -4.23 4.97 5.35
C GLY A 78 -5.70 4.72 5.06
N VAL A 79 -6.57 5.24 5.94
CA VAL A 79 -8.03 5.12 5.82
C VAL A 79 -8.56 6.10 4.76
N PHE A 80 -8.27 5.80 3.49
CA PHE A 80 -8.44 6.71 2.37
C PHE A 80 -9.88 7.13 2.09
N GLU A 81 -10.85 6.42 2.63
CA GLU A 81 -12.27 6.75 2.56
C GLU A 81 -12.63 7.94 3.48
N THR A 82 -11.78 8.27 4.46
CA THR A 82 -12.03 9.31 5.46
C THR A 82 -11.00 10.43 5.40
N LYS A 83 -11.38 11.58 4.83
CA LYS A 83 -10.49 12.75 4.78
C LYS A 83 -10.20 13.31 6.17
N PRO A 84 -8.95 13.66 6.53
CA PRO A 84 -7.80 13.83 5.63
C PRO A 84 -6.81 12.64 5.58
N PHE A 85 -7.26 11.42 5.89
CA PHE A 85 -6.40 10.21 5.97
C PHE A 85 -6.20 9.52 4.61
N ASP A 86 -6.44 10.25 3.53
CA ASP A 86 -6.34 9.83 2.13
C ASP A 86 -5.03 10.28 1.45
N VAL A 87 -4.31 11.21 2.09
CA VAL A 87 -3.15 11.90 1.50
C VAL A 87 -2.02 10.93 1.18
N GLY A 88 -1.67 10.03 2.11
CA GLY A 88 -0.60 9.05 1.94
C GLY A 88 -0.92 8.06 0.83
N THR A 89 -2.14 7.52 0.84
CA THR A 89 -2.63 6.59 -0.21
C THR A 89 -2.54 7.23 -1.59
N TYR A 90 -3.06 8.44 -1.78
CA TYR A 90 -3.02 9.09 -3.09
C TYR A 90 -1.61 9.54 -3.49
N ALA A 91 -0.76 9.93 -2.54
CA ALA A 91 0.63 10.23 -2.83
C ALA A 91 1.40 9.01 -3.36
N ILE A 92 1.15 7.82 -2.81
CA ILE A 92 1.72 6.57 -3.32
C ILE A 92 1.11 6.19 -4.66
N ALA A 93 -0.22 6.32 -4.84
CA ALA A 93 -0.88 6.08 -6.12
C ALA A 93 -0.27 6.92 -7.26
N HIS A 94 -0.02 8.22 -7.02
CA HIS A 94 0.66 9.08 -7.99
C HIS A 94 2.12 8.67 -8.23
N ALA A 95 2.84 8.21 -7.20
CA ALA A 95 4.21 7.72 -7.37
C ALA A 95 4.28 6.48 -8.27
N LEU A 96 3.26 5.60 -8.22
CA LEU A 96 3.15 4.45 -9.11
C LEU A 96 2.92 4.88 -10.56
N VAL A 97 2.06 5.87 -10.78
CA VAL A 97 1.85 6.45 -12.12
C VAL A 97 3.15 7.04 -12.68
N ASP A 98 3.88 7.81 -11.86
CA ASP A 98 5.17 8.38 -12.27
C ASP A 98 6.21 7.32 -12.61
N ALA A 99 6.25 6.21 -11.85
CA ALA A 99 7.13 5.08 -12.16
C ALA A 99 6.71 4.36 -13.46
N THR A 100 5.41 4.20 -13.67
CA THR A 100 4.85 3.60 -14.90
C THR A 100 5.21 4.42 -16.13
N ALA A 101 5.05 5.74 -16.05
CA ALA A 101 5.44 6.65 -17.13
C ALA A 101 6.94 6.61 -17.45
N LYS A 102 7.77 6.19 -16.49
CA LYS A 102 9.23 5.96 -16.67
C LYS A 102 9.58 4.54 -17.13
N GLY A 103 8.58 3.69 -17.39
CA GLY A 103 8.75 2.34 -17.93
C GLY A 103 8.76 1.22 -16.89
N ALA A 104 8.40 1.49 -15.63
CA ALA A 104 8.19 0.43 -14.65
C ALA A 104 6.86 -0.30 -14.91
N ILE A 105 6.80 -1.60 -14.60
CA ILE A 105 5.55 -2.36 -14.56
C ILE A 105 4.89 -2.14 -13.20
N THR A 106 3.67 -1.62 -13.17
CA THR A 106 2.90 -1.43 -11.94
C THR A 106 1.62 -2.28 -11.94
N VAL A 107 1.53 -3.16 -10.95
CA VAL A 107 0.40 -4.08 -10.78
C VAL A 107 -0.36 -3.70 -9.51
N ILE A 108 -1.63 -3.38 -9.66
CA ILE A 108 -2.52 -3.07 -8.55
C ILE A 108 -3.32 -4.32 -8.20
N GLY A 109 -3.15 -4.81 -6.97
CA GLY A 109 -3.86 -5.96 -6.42
C GLY A 109 -4.68 -5.59 -5.19
N GLY A 110 -5.72 -6.39 -4.91
CA GLY A 110 -6.65 -6.14 -3.81
C GLY A 110 -7.77 -5.16 -4.16
N GLY A 111 -8.96 -5.40 -3.61
CA GLY A 111 -10.16 -4.61 -3.90
C GLY A 111 -10.02 -3.15 -3.49
N ASP A 112 -9.47 -2.89 -2.30
CA ASP A 112 -9.34 -1.53 -1.78
C ASP A 112 -8.29 -0.71 -2.55
N SER A 113 -7.17 -1.31 -2.96
CA SER A 113 -6.18 -0.62 -3.81
C SER A 113 -6.75 -0.28 -5.19
N ALA A 114 -7.52 -1.19 -5.77
CA ALA A 114 -8.21 -0.95 -7.04
C ALA A 114 -9.22 0.19 -6.90
N ALA A 115 -10.02 0.20 -5.83
CA ALA A 115 -10.96 1.28 -5.53
C ALA A 115 -10.25 2.62 -5.30
N ALA A 116 -9.12 2.64 -4.60
CA ALA A 116 -8.33 3.86 -4.40
C ALA A 116 -7.79 4.44 -5.73
N ILE A 117 -7.29 3.58 -6.63
CA ILE A 117 -6.83 4.00 -7.98
C ILE A 117 -7.99 4.53 -8.82
N GLU A 118 -9.14 3.87 -8.77
CA GLU A 118 -10.33 4.27 -9.50
C GLU A 118 -10.85 5.63 -9.01
N GLN A 119 -10.99 5.82 -7.69
CA GLN A 119 -11.41 7.08 -7.09
C GLN A 119 -10.44 8.24 -7.38
N ALA A 120 -9.15 7.94 -7.52
CA ALA A 120 -8.13 8.91 -7.93
C ALA A 120 -8.15 9.21 -9.45
N GLY A 121 -8.92 8.47 -10.26
CA GLY A 121 -8.94 8.61 -11.72
C GLY A 121 -7.62 8.20 -12.38
N LEU A 122 -6.93 7.19 -11.83
CA LEU A 122 -5.59 6.77 -12.26
C LEU A 122 -5.55 5.38 -12.90
N THR A 123 -6.69 4.71 -13.07
CA THR A 123 -6.80 3.34 -13.61
C THR A 123 -6.04 3.15 -14.93
N ASP A 124 -6.18 4.09 -15.87
CA ASP A 124 -5.54 4.00 -17.20
C ASP A 124 -4.06 4.43 -17.19
N LYS A 125 -3.51 4.78 -16.02
CA LYS A 125 -2.15 5.32 -15.86
C LYS A 125 -1.18 4.36 -15.16
N VAL A 126 -1.67 3.19 -14.76
CA VAL A 126 -0.88 2.08 -14.20
C VAL A 126 -0.86 0.92 -15.21
N SER A 127 0.07 -0.02 -15.07
CA SER A 127 0.21 -1.10 -16.08
C SER A 127 -0.93 -2.12 -16.03
N HIS A 128 -1.40 -2.46 -14.84
CA HIS A 128 -2.49 -3.43 -14.67
C HIS A 128 -3.24 -3.21 -13.36
N VAL A 129 -4.57 -3.23 -13.42
CA VAL A 129 -5.45 -3.31 -12.24
C VAL A 129 -6.12 -4.68 -12.25
N SER A 130 -5.80 -5.50 -11.25
CA SER A 130 -6.32 -6.86 -11.13
C SER A 130 -7.77 -6.84 -10.65
N THR A 131 -8.63 -7.60 -11.34
CA THR A 131 -10.00 -7.90 -10.89
C THR A 131 -10.07 -9.19 -10.07
N GLY A 132 -8.95 -9.89 -9.88
CA GLY A 132 -8.91 -11.20 -9.23
C GLY A 132 -9.09 -11.18 -7.72
N GLY A 133 -9.03 -10.01 -7.08
CA GLY A 133 -9.15 -9.89 -5.62
C GLY A 133 -8.20 -10.88 -4.91
N GLY A 134 -8.76 -11.76 -4.07
CA GLY A 134 -8.01 -12.80 -3.37
C GLY A 134 -7.22 -13.75 -4.28
N ALA A 135 -7.72 -14.06 -5.48
CA ALA A 135 -7.00 -14.90 -6.46
C ALA A 135 -5.64 -14.31 -6.84
N SER A 136 -5.57 -12.99 -7.00
CA SER A 136 -4.31 -12.32 -7.36
C SER A 136 -3.29 -12.33 -6.21
N LEU A 137 -3.76 -12.30 -4.95
CA LEU A 137 -2.88 -12.44 -3.80
C LEU A 137 -2.34 -13.87 -3.68
N GLU A 138 -3.19 -14.89 -3.83
CA GLU A 138 -2.76 -16.29 -3.81
C GLU A 138 -1.75 -16.60 -4.93
N PHE A 139 -1.94 -16.01 -6.10
CA PHE A 139 -0.98 -16.08 -7.20
C PHE A 139 0.37 -15.47 -6.81
N MET A 140 0.38 -14.28 -6.18
CA MET A 140 1.60 -13.64 -5.68
C MET A 140 2.27 -14.41 -4.53
N GLU A 141 1.52 -15.17 -3.75
CA GLU A 141 2.02 -16.08 -2.71
C GLU A 141 2.71 -17.34 -3.28
N GLY A 142 2.61 -17.56 -4.60
CA GLY A 142 3.20 -18.72 -5.28
C GLY A 142 2.38 -20.01 -5.15
N LYS A 143 1.10 -19.92 -4.79
CA LYS A 143 0.20 -21.09 -4.75
C LYS A 143 -0.12 -21.56 -6.18
N ALA A 144 -0.20 -22.87 -6.37
CA ALA A 144 -0.63 -23.46 -7.64
C ALA A 144 -2.08 -23.06 -7.94
N PHE A 145 -2.31 -22.51 -9.12
CA PHE A 145 -3.62 -22.04 -9.54
C PHE A 145 -4.31 -23.10 -10.39
N LYS A 146 -4.97 -24.07 -9.74
CA LYS A 146 -5.59 -25.23 -10.40
C LYS A 146 -6.50 -24.85 -11.58
N ALA A 147 -7.13 -23.68 -11.53
CA ALA A 147 -8.00 -23.19 -12.60
C ALA A 147 -7.23 -22.72 -13.85
N VAL A 148 -5.97 -22.29 -13.70
CA VAL A 148 -5.08 -21.95 -14.81
C VAL A 148 -4.40 -23.23 -15.33
N ASP A 149 -4.05 -24.16 -14.43
CA ASP A 149 -3.36 -25.42 -14.79
C ASP A 149 -4.18 -26.34 -15.72
N VAL A 150 -5.51 -26.15 -15.80
CA VAL A 150 -6.40 -26.93 -16.69
C VAL A 150 -6.53 -26.34 -18.09
N LEU A 151 -5.95 -25.18 -18.35
CA LEU A 151 -5.98 -24.56 -19.68
C LEU A 151 -4.98 -25.28 -20.60
N ASP A 152 -5.35 -25.47 -21.87
CA ASP A 152 -4.44 -26.01 -22.87
C ASP A 152 -3.24 -25.07 -23.07
N GLU A 153 -2.04 -25.62 -23.31
CA GLU A 153 -0.89 -24.81 -23.69
C GLU A 153 -1.09 -24.17 -25.08
N ALA A 154 -0.58 -22.95 -25.24
CA ALA A 154 -0.71 -22.16 -26.46
C ALA A 154 0.24 -22.60 -27.58
#